data_AF-A0A524DP04-F1
#
_entry.id   AF-A0A524DP04-F1
#
_cell.length_a   1.000
_cell.length_b   1.000
_cell.length_c   1.000
_cell.angle_alpha   90.00
_cell.angle_beta   90.00
_cell.angle_gamma   90.00
#
_symmetry.space_group_name_H-M   'P 1'
#
loop_
_entity.id
_entity.type
_entity.pdbx_description
1 polymer ?
#
loop_
_entity_poly.entity_id
_entity_poly.type
_entity_poly.pdbx_seq_one_letter_code
_entity_poly.pdbx_strand_id
1 'polypeptide(L)'
;MADIEAQLREHLKIGKDWEKMETPVKGVTVVKVPATKTRPALLFLEVNPIKEDGKPMKRKGLFVGSKEMLIKFGEALNDDKVFQLIGEIEKVNPERSTNNAAKKLKM
;
A
#
# COMPACT_ATOMS: atom_id res chain seq x y z
N MET A 1 -24.94 -2.95 -7.13
CA MET A 1 -23.52 -3.32 -7.35
C MET A 1 -22.97 -2.89 -8.72
N ALA A 2 -23.82 -2.59 -9.72
CA ALA A 2 -23.38 -2.09 -11.03
C ALA A 2 -22.53 -0.80 -10.97
N ASP A 3 -22.70 0.02 -9.94
CA ASP A 3 -22.00 1.29 -9.78
C ASP A 3 -20.48 1.12 -9.52
N ILE A 4 -20.08 0.21 -8.62
CA ILE A 4 -18.67 -0.01 -8.29
C ILE A 4 -17.93 -0.59 -9.49
N GLU A 5 -18.49 -1.61 -10.15
CA GLU A 5 -17.84 -2.22 -11.31
C GLU A 5 -17.71 -1.21 -12.47
N ALA A 6 -18.72 -0.37 -12.71
CA ALA A 6 -18.66 0.68 -13.72
C ALA A 6 -17.55 1.70 -13.42
N GLN A 7 -17.46 2.20 -12.18
CA GLN A 7 -16.41 3.12 -11.76
C GLN A 7 -15.01 2.51 -11.91
N LEU A 8 -14.85 1.23 -11.57
CA LEU A 8 -13.57 0.52 -11.75
C LEU A 8 -13.22 0.33 -13.23
N ARG A 9 -14.20 -0.02 -14.07
CA ARG A 9 -13.98 -0.14 -15.53
C ARG A 9 -13.59 1.20 -16.14
N GLU A 10 -14.24 2.28 -15.72
CA GLU A 10 -13.89 3.64 -16.12
C GLU A 10 -12.46 3.97 -15.70
N HIS A 11 -12.11 3.80 -14.42
CA HIS A 11 -10.76 4.06 -13.91
C HIS A 11 -9.68 3.29 -14.67
N LEU A 12 -9.93 2.01 -14.95
CA LEU A 12 -9.01 1.18 -15.74
C LEU A 12 -8.81 1.75 -17.15
N LYS A 13 -9.87 2.27 -17.77
CA LYS A 13 -9.83 2.81 -19.14
C LYS A 13 -9.17 4.18 -19.21
N ILE A 14 -9.60 5.13 -18.38
CA ILE A 14 -9.22 6.55 -18.50
C ILE A 14 -8.13 7.00 -17.53
N GLY A 15 -7.94 6.29 -16.42
CA GLY A 15 -6.96 6.67 -15.41
C GLY A 15 -5.52 6.66 -15.96
N LYS A 16 -4.64 7.46 -15.36
CA LYS A 16 -3.21 7.48 -15.65
C LYS A 16 -2.51 6.29 -15.00
N ASP A 17 -1.32 5.98 -15.50
CA ASP A 17 -0.48 4.96 -14.88
C ASP A 17 -0.12 5.39 -13.45
N TRP A 18 -0.29 4.47 -12.51
CA TRP A 18 -0.16 4.64 -11.06
C TRP A 18 -1.19 5.58 -10.42
N GLU A 19 -2.24 5.95 -11.14
CA GLU A 19 -3.32 6.75 -10.58
C GLU A 19 -4.09 5.97 -9.52
N LYS A 20 -4.35 6.63 -8.39
CA LYS A 20 -5.05 6.07 -7.25
C LYS A 20 -6.47 6.61 -7.18
N MET A 21 -7.42 5.72 -6.98
CA MET A 21 -8.81 6.00 -6.65
C MET A 21 -9.01 5.65 -5.17
N GLU A 22 -9.50 6.61 -4.39
CA GLU A 22 -9.75 6.43 -2.96
C GLU A 22 -10.92 5.49 -2.72
N THR A 23 -10.86 4.76 -1.61
CA THR A 23 -11.97 3.91 -1.16
C THR A 23 -12.47 4.40 0.21
N PRO A 24 -13.69 4.03 0.63
CA PRO A 24 -14.18 4.32 1.98
C PRO A 24 -13.33 3.71 3.10
N VAL A 25 -12.49 2.71 2.79
CA VAL A 25 -11.61 2.05 3.75
C VAL A 25 -10.30 2.82 3.85
N LYS A 26 -10.06 3.43 5.01
CA LYS A 26 -8.81 4.15 5.30
C LYS A 26 -7.59 3.25 5.08
N GLY A 27 -6.63 3.77 4.32
CA GLY A 27 -5.39 3.05 3.99
C GLY A 27 -5.55 2.04 2.85
N VAL A 28 -6.69 2.00 2.17
CA VAL A 28 -6.90 1.17 0.99
C VAL A 28 -7.29 2.05 -0.20
N THR A 29 -6.54 1.92 -1.29
CA THR A 29 -6.82 2.60 -2.55
C THR A 29 -6.81 1.62 -3.71
N VAL A 30 -7.54 1.94 -4.77
CA VAL A 30 -7.47 1.21 -6.05
C VAL A 30 -6.44 1.91 -6.94
N VAL A 31 -5.46 1.18 -7.45
CA VAL A 31 -4.37 1.75 -8.27
C VAL A 31 -4.38 1.13 -9.65
N LYS A 32 -4.31 1.99 -10.69
CA LYS A 32 -4.10 1.53 -12.06
C LYS A 32 -2.61 1.24 -12.30
N VAL A 33 -2.30 -0.04 -12.43
CA VAL A 33 -0.95 -0.50 -12.76
C VAL A 33 -0.77 -0.46 -14.28
N PRO A 34 0.33 0.14 -14.79
CA PRO A 34 0.58 0.25 -16.22
C PRO A 34 0.65 -1.12 -16.91
N ALA A 35 0.27 -1.13 -18.19
CA ALA A 35 0.53 -2.25 -19.08
C ALA A 35 2.05 -2.47 -19.21
N THR A 36 2.45 -3.72 -19.46
CA THR A 36 3.81 -4.06 -19.86
C THR A 36 3.77 -4.75 -21.21
N LYS A 37 4.93 -5.14 -21.74
CA LYS A 37 5.00 -5.88 -23.02
C LYS A 37 4.19 -7.18 -23.01
N THR A 38 3.98 -7.79 -21.85
CA THR A 38 3.37 -9.12 -21.71
C THR A 38 2.03 -9.13 -20.99
N ARG A 39 1.58 -7.99 -20.43
CA ARG A 39 0.30 -7.89 -19.72
C ARG A 39 -0.40 -6.55 -19.95
N PRO A 40 -1.73 -6.53 -20.03
CA PRO A 40 -2.50 -5.28 -20.11
C PRO A 40 -2.37 -4.48 -18.79
N ALA A 41 -2.87 -3.25 -18.82
CA ALA A 41 -3.06 -2.48 -17.59
C ALA A 41 -4.09 -3.19 -16.69
N LEU A 42 -3.90 -3.09 -15.38
CA LEU A 42 -4.71 -3.80 -14.39
C LEU A 42 -5.00 -2.88 -13.21
N LEU A 43 -6.06 -3.19 -12.45
CA LEU A 43 -6.33 -2.55 -11.16
C LEU A 43 -5.84 -3.43 -10.02
N PHE A 44 -5.18 -2.81 -9.05
CA PHE A 44 -4.69 -3.45 -7.84
C PHE A 44 -5.23 -2.69 -6.63
N LEU A 45 -5.40 -3.37 -5.51
CA LEU A 45 -5.53 -2.69 -4.22
C LEU A 45 -4.14 -2.33 -3.71
N GLU A 46 -3.94 -1.11 -3.25
CA GLU A 46 -2.79 -0.73 -2.44
C GLU A 46 -3.26 -0.61 -0.99
N VAL A 47 -2.75 -1.50 -0.13
CA VAL A 47 -2.99 -1.50 1.31
C VAL A 47 -1.80 -0.85 2.01
N ASN A 48 -2.05 0.27 2.66
CA ASN A 48 -1.05 1.06 3.37
C ASN A 48 -1.67 1.60 4.66
N PRO A 49 -1.42 0.96 5.81
CA PRO A 49 -1.95 1.42 7.08
C PRO A 49 -1.62 2.89 7.32
N ILE A 50 -2.55 3.60 7.93
CA ILE A 50 -2.42 5.02 8.23
C ILE A 50 -1.92 5.18 9.66
N LYS A 51 -0.95 6.08 9.87
CA LYS A 51 -0.47 6.46 11.19
C LYS A 51 -1.49 7.38 11.90
N GLU A 52 -1.27 7.65 13.18
CA GLU A 52 -2.12 8.57 13.96
C GLU A 52 -2.20 9.98 13.35
N ASP A 53 -1.18 10.41 12.60
CA ASP A 53 -1.14 11.71 11.89
C ASP A 53 -1.91 11.73 10.56
N GLY A 54 -2.63 10.65 10.22
CA GLY A 54 -3.38 10.54 8.98
C GLY A 54 -2.53 10.21 7.76
N LYS A 55 -1.21 10.08 7.89
CA LYS A 55 -0.30 9.77 6.77
C LYS A 55 -0.08 8.28 6.62
N PRO A 56 0.16 7.78 5.39
CA PRO A 56 0.49 6.38 5.16
C PRO A 56 1.80 5.98 5.87
N MET A 57 1.84 4.75 6.38
CA MET A 57 3.03 4.19 7.03
C MET A 57 4.23 4.10 6.08
N LYS A 58 3.99 3.83 4.79
CA LYS A 58 5.03 3.70 3.77
C LYS A 58 4.77 4.61 2.56
N ARG A 59 5.81 4.94 1.79
CA ARG A 59 5.67 5.67 0.51
C ARG A 59 4.91 4.84 -0.54
N LYS A 60 5.04 3.51 -0.48
CA LYS A 60 4.30 2.53 -1.29
C LYS A 60 3.75 1.46 -0.36
N GLY A 61 2.47 1.16 -0.48
CA GLY A 61 1.79 0.09 0.24
C GLY A 61 2.03 -1.28 -0.36
N LEU A 62 1.34 -2.27 0.22
CA LEU A 62 1.24 -3.62 -0.29
C LEU A 62 0.26 -3.64 -1.48
N PHE A 63 0.74 -4.04 -2.66
CA PHE A 63 -0.10 -4.18 -3.84
C PHE A 63 -0.70 -5.57 -3.93
N VAL A 64 -2.02 -5.65 -4.05
CA VAL A 64 -2.79 -6.89 -4.06
C VAL A 64 -3.68 -6.91 -5.31
N GLY A 65 -3.37 -7.82 -6.24
CA GLY A 65 -4.06 -7.92 -7.54
C GLY A 65 -5.15 -8.99 -7.61
N SER A 66 -5.29 -9.82 -6.57
CA SER A 66 -6.29 -10.91 -6.56
C SER A 66 -6.77 -11.22 -5.14
N LYS A 67 -7.94 -11.84 -5.04
CA LYS A 67 -8.50 -12.31 -3.76
C LYS A 67 -7.60 -13.36 -3.10
N GLU A 68 -7.03 -14.28 -3.87
CA GLU A 68 -6.10 -15.30 -3.37
C GLU A 68 -4.86 -14.65 -2.76
N MET A 69 -4.28 -13.65 -3.44
CA MET A 69 -3.14 -12.90 -2.93
C MET A 69 -3.49 -12.17 -1.63
N LEU A 70 -4.69 -11.58 -1.53
CA LEU A 70 -5.15 -10.94 -0.29
C LEU A 70 -5.21 -11.92 0.87
N ILE A 71 -5.79 -13.10 0.63
CA ILE A 71 -5.90 -14.16 1.64
C ILE A 71 -4.52 -14.62 2.09
N LYS A 72 -3.60 -14.91 1.15
CA LYS A 72 -2.25 -15.36 1.48
C LYS A 72 -1.42 -14.33 2.23
N PHE A 73 -1.54 -13.06 1.88
CA PHE A 73 -0.93 -12.00 2.70
C PHE A 73 -1.58 -11.92 4.07
N GLY A 74 -2.91 -12.04 4.17
CA GLY A 74 -3.61 -12.07 5.44
C GLY A 74 -3.15 -13.22 6.35
N GLU A 75 -3.04 -14.43 5.82
CA GLU A 75 -2.51 -15.61 6.53
C GLU A 75 -1.09 -15.34 7.06
N ALA A 76 -0.18 -14.86 6.20
CA ALA A 76 1.20 -14.59 6.60
C ALA A 76 1.33 -13.44 7.61
N LEU A 77 0.52 -12.39 7.50
CA LEU A 77 0.57 -11.23 8.39
C LEU A 77 -0.06 -11.51 9.77
N ASN A 78 -0.92 -12.51 9.89
CA ASN A 78 -1.54 -12.94 11.15
C ASN A 78 -0.90 -14.23 11.72
N ASP A 79 0.20 -14.71 11.14
CA ASP A 79 0.91 -15.89 11.65
C ASP A 79 1.74 -15.52 12.89
N ASP A 80 1.61 -16.30 13.96
CA ASP A 80 2.27 -16.06 15.25
C ASP A 80 3.81 -16.04 15.12
N LYS A 81 4.39 -16.87 14.24
CA LYS A 81 5.84 -16.93 14.04
C LYS A 81 6.33 -15.70 13.31
N VAL A 82 5.54 -15.20 12.34
CA VAL A 82 5.83 -13.93 11.67
C VAL A 82 5.76 -12.77 12.67
N PHE A 83 4.78 -12.78 13.58
CA PHE A 83 4.68 -11.78 14.64
C PHE A 83 5.87 -11.83 15.62
N GLN A 84 6.29 -13.02 16.03
CA GLN A 84 7.50 -13.18 16.86
C GLN A 84 8.75 -12.69 16.12
N LEU A 85 8.90 -13.05 14.84
CA LEU A 85 10.06 -12.70 14.04
C LEU A 85 10.21 -11.19 13.88
N ILE A 86 9.12 -10.45 13.65
CA ILE A 86 9.21 -8.99 13.54
C ILE A 86 9.66 -8.36 14.86
N GLY A 87 9.22 -8.90 16.01
CA GLY A 87 9.67 -8.46 17.33
C GLY A 87 11.17 -8.69 17.57
N GLU A 88 11.72 -9.82 17.12
CA GLU A 88 13.17 -10.07 17.20
C GLU A 88 13.97 -9.14 16.25
N ILE A 89 13.45 -8.89 15.05
CA ILE A 89 14.04 -7.94 14.10
C ILE A 89 14.12 -6.53 14.70
N GLU A 90 13.08 -6.09 15.42
CA GLU A 90 13.04 -4.78 16.08
C GLU A 90 14.11 -4.63 17.17
N LYS A 91 14.45 -5.71 17.89
CA LYS A 91 15.49 -5.68 18.94
C LYS A 91 16.91 -5.55 18.38
N VAL A 92 17.16 -6.13 17.20
CA VAL A 92 18.51 -6.17 16.60
C VAL A 92 18.76 -4.95 15.71
N ASN A 93 17.70 -4.40 15.11
CA ASN A 93 17.85 -3.23 14.26
C ASN A 93 18.29 -2.02 15.10
N PRO A 94 19.25 -1.22 14.58
CA PRO A 94 19.61 0.02 15.24
C PRO A 94 18.38 0.92 15.33
N GLU A 95 18.21 1.62 16.45
CA GLU A 95 17.20 2.66 16.54
C GLU A 95 17.41 3.63 15.38
N ARG A 96 16.37 3.81 14.55
CA ARG A 96 16.38 4.87 13.55
C ARG A 96 16.50 6.17 14.32
N SER A 97 17.68 6.78 14.31
CA SER A 97 17.83 8.13 14.85
C SER A 97 16.80 9.01 14.14
N THR A 98 15.95 9.67 14.91
CA THR A 98 15.10 10.77 14.44
C THR A 98 15.93 12.02 14.13
N ASN A 99 17.20 11.87 13.72
CA ASN A 99 18.04 12.95 13.21
C ASN A 99 17.66 13.32 11.76
N ASN A 100 16.40 13.74 11.58
CA ASN A 100 16.14 14.87 10.71
C ASN A 100 16.18 16.12 11.60
N ALA A 101 17.37 16.44 12.11
CA ALA A 101 17.67 17.83 12.42
C ALA A 101 17.59 18.57 11.07
N ALA A 102 16.43 19.16 10.79
CA ALA A 102 16.30 20.15 9.74
C ALA A 102 17.46 21.13 9.94
N LYS A 103 18.36 21.21 8.95
CA LYS A 103 19.38 22.26 8.92
C LYS A 103 18.62 23.59 8.94
N LYS A 104 18.51 24.20 10.12
CA LYS A 104 18.08 25.59 10.22
C LYS A 104 19.13 26.42 9.49
N LEU A 105 18.70 27.15 8.48
CA LEU A 105 19.52 28.15 7.81
C LEU A 105 20.01 29.12 8.89
N LYS A 106 21.32 29.28 9.02
CA LYS A 106 21.88 30.36 9.84
C LYS A 106 21.69 31.66 9.06
N MET A 107 20.99 32.62 9.66
CA MET A 107 21.23 34.03 9.39
C MET A 107 22.43 34.47 10.23
#